data_AF-A0AAD7CFW0-F1
#
_entry.id   AF-A0AAD7CFW0-F1
#
_cell.length_a   1.000
_cell.length_b   1.000
_cell.length_c   1.000
_cell.angle_alpha   90.00
_cell.angle_beta   90.00
_cell.angle_gamma   90.00
#
_symmetry.space_group_name_H-M   'P 1'
#
loop_
_entity.id
_entity.type
_entity.pdbx_description
1 polymer ?
#
loop_
_entity_poly.entity_id
_entity_poly.type
_entity_poly.pdbx_seq_one_letter_code
_entity_poly.pdbx_strand_id
1 'polypeptide(L)'
;MTYEPKNIQSASTLRTKHRLGSQRFAPGIPRYISPPPSSNKDTATTVLDANMEASAGNADDFLELTRESLENGDGLYAPGEDPFASMRNEMTRSDMGEPIDDHALDEAAEEFLHIPETSEIHTTSVTWSGQFTITAPGYIVSQLVTKRATLIDSTSPTENDLPTLDSFLLPSQDLNLCKFYEVRDLVIAVPAFKPTQQFARLVAEDEDESFRTFVQYLSHKEQAALLPAVQKNQLLGYLFILPPSASNLLTALGSTSHSDQPPCLVVALVFLIAGSPPPRSRSVIPLQPREKLSQVANMHTELAYRFALCVTALPEHVLRYTLNHPSVVWSGATKDDLDTAHLRCALSKSRQGIIDAAGAGSKAGTVFIHVRALPFVHSLPDIVELRSRPEVRFYSYGTHPSVPPKRWGHRPIFLLGGIVTFSVAALTGDPWGLLRTIRRIAAHPLWECYLLPQIFGLALRLNEQREDSGMEELGDSGLPLALDRILDAVLEGQVALLCAPGSDPAEYLLKHLWSICRQDREQLLPIFRTDKDNLLERCRAACDAAFPDPAASFETAAEVVRADVRRMQTQPLLVETYRRYVVIDVGSNDQQDGIEWQDIGRFSFNDALDSSE
;
A
#
# COMPACT_ATOMS: atom_id res chain seq x y z
N MET A 1 -55.18 28.73 31.90
CA MET A 1 -54.56 27.86 32.90
C MET A 1 -53.09 28.25 32.99
N THR A 2 -52.78 28.89 34.09
CA THR A 2 -51.50 29.44 34.54
C THR A 2 -50.59 28.33 35.07
N TYR A 3 -49.29 28.35 34.74
CA TYR A 3 -48.26 27.95 35.69
C TYR A 3 -46.93 28.69 35.41
N GLU A 4 -46.39 29.21 36.51
CA GLU A 4 -45.25 30.13 36.66
C GLU A 4 -43.86 29.48 36.45
N PRO A 5 -42.81 30.31 36.25
CA PRO A 5 -41.41 29.89 36.22
C PRO A 5 -40.78 29.90 37.63
N LYS A 6 -39.80 29.02 37.88
CA LYS A 6 -38.92 29.12 39.06
C LYS A 6 -37.56 29.69 38.68
N ASN A 7 -37.18 30.68 39.47
CA ASN A 7 -36.00 31.52 39.41
C ASN A 7 -35.31 31.42 40.78
N ILE A 8 -34.06 30.96 40.87
CA ILE A 8 -33.12 31.15 42.01
C ILE A 8 -31.70 31.07 41.39
N GLN A 9 -31.01 32.19 41.14
CA GLN A 9 -30.08 32.91 42.04
C GLN A 9 -28.88 32.03 42.50
N SER A 10 -27.63 32.46 42.63
CA SER A 10 -26.76 33.51 42.09
C SER A 10 -25.44 33.44 42.87
N ALA A 11 -24.33 33.86 42.23
CA ALA A 11 -23.10 34.42 42.82
C ALA A 11 -22.06 33.51 43.50
N SER A 12 -20.83 33.54 42.95
CA SER A 12 -19.62 34.12 43.61
C SER A 12 -18.37 33.87 42.74
N THR A 13 -17.85 34.89 42.04
CA THR A 13 -16.67 35.73 42.36
C THR A 13 -15.27 35.10 42.27
N LEU A 14 -14.44 35.78 41.45
CA LEU A 14 -13.02 36.12 41.65
C LEU A 14 -11.94 35.05 41.39
N ARG A 15 -11.21 35.18 40.26
CA ARG A 15 -9.87 35.82 40.22
C ARG A 15 -9.26 35.78 38.83
N THR A 16 -9.31 36.92 38.15
CA THR A 16 -8.42 37.31 37.06
C THR A 16 -7.04 37.63 37.64
N LYS A 17 -5.97 37.06 37.08
CA LYS A 17 -4.62 37.61 37.16
C LYS A 17 -4.07 37.80 35.75
N HIS A 18 -4.16 39.04 35.29
CA HIS A 18 -3.27 39.58 34.26
C HIS A 18 -1.82 39.53 34.76
N ARG A 19 -0.91 39.06 33.92
CA ARG A 19 0.50 39.46 33.97
C ARG A 19 0.92 39.89 32.58
N LEU A 20 0.94 41.21 32.39
CA LEU A 20 1.66 41.92 31.34
C LEU A 20 3.16 41.75 31.59
N GLY A 21 3.87 41.26 30.59
CA GLY A 21 5.32 41.24 30.52
C GLY A 21 5.75 41.61 29.11
N SER A 22 5.91 42.91 28.88
CA SER A 22 6.48 43.47 27.66
C SER A 22 7.96 43.11 27.59
N GLN A 23 8.43 42.58 26.47
CA GLN A 23 9.80 42.82 26.01
C GLN A 23 9.86 42.80 24.48
N ARG A 24 10.14 44.00 23.94
CA ARG A 24 10.55 44.26 22.57
C ARG A 24 11.88 43.55 22.30
N PHE A 25 12.03 42.89 21.15
CA PHE A 25 13.23 42.91 20.31
C PHE A 25 12.92 42.25 18.95
N ALA A 26 12.91 43.07 17.91
CA ALA A 26 13.30 42.74 16.53
C ALA A 26 14.17 43.93 16.09
N PRO A 27 15.25 43.76 15.28
CA PRO A 27 15.15 43.13 13.97
C PRO A 27 16.35 42.28 13.55
N GLY A 28 16.15 41.42 12.55
CA GLY A 28 17.22 40.67 11.89
C GLY A 28 16.72 39.95 10.66
N ILE A 29 16.57 40.67 9.55
CA ILE A 29 16.32 40.13 8.21
C ILE A 29 17.65 39.66 7.63
N PRO A 30 17.86 38.39 7.28
CA PRO A 30 18.90 38.01 6.35
C PRO A 30 18.39 38.13 4.92
N ARG A 31 19.22 38.81 4.12
CA ARG A 31 19.03 39.09 2.70
C ARG A 31 18.98 37.81 1.85
N TYR A 32 18.24 37.94 0.77
CA TYR A 32 18.30 37.12 -0.45
C TYR A 32 19.73 36.67 -0.78
N ILE A 33 19.91 35.35 -0.90
CA ILE A 33 21.03 34.75 -1.61
C ILE A 33 20.53 34.47 -3.04
N SER A 34 21.16 35.12 -4.01
CA SER A 34 20.94 34.90 -5.44
C SER A 34 21.26 33.45 -5.82
N PRO A 35 20.53 32.84 -6.77
CA PRO A 35 20.92 31.54 -7.32
C PRO A 35 22.16 31.68 -8.22
N PRO A 36 23.05 30.68 -8.28
CA PRO A 36 24.16 30.64 -9.22
C PRO A 36 23.67 30.42 -10.67
N PRO A 37 24.45 30.84 -11.68
CA PRO A 37 24.04 30.78 -13.08
C PRO A 37 23.98 29.33 -13.59
N SER A 38 22.93 29.07 -14.37
CA SER A 38 22.70 27.85 -15.13
C SER A 38 23.73 27.67 -16.26
N SER A 39 24.47 26.57 -16.25
CA SER A 39 25.20 26.08 -17.43
C SER A 39 24.94 24.58 -17.60
N ASN A 40 24.71 24.18 -18.87
CA ASN A 40 24.56 22.83 -19.42
C ASN A 40 23.15 22.22 -19.41
N LYS A 41 22.30 22.73 -20.31
CA LYS A 41 21.31 21.94 -21.04
C LYS A 41 21.90 21.71 -22.43
N ASP A 42 22.34 20.51 -22.78
CA ASP A 42 22.52 20.08 -24.20
C ASP A 42 22.83 18.59 -24.40
N THR A 43 22.62 17.71 -23.41
CA THR A 43 22.89 16.26 -23.57
C THR A 43 21.76 15.33 -23.15
N ALA A 44 20.56 15.84 -22.86
CA ALA A 44 19.42 15.04 -22.41
C ALA A 44 18.30 14.85 -23.46
N THR A 45 18.33 15.56 -24.58
CA THR A 45 17.24 15.55 -25.59
C THR A 45 17.36 14.42 -26.60
N THR A 46 18.54 13.86 -26.84
CA THR A 46 18.75 12.88 -27.93
C THR A 46 18.36 11.43 -27.58
N VAL A 47 18.05 11.13 -26.31
CA VAL A 47 17.65 9.77 -25.86
C VAL A 47 16.13 9.64 -25.66
N LEU A 48 15.40 10.77 -25.57
CA LEU A 48 13.94 10.79 -25.42
C LEU A 48 13.20 10.63 -26.76
N ASP A 49 13.72 11.21 -27.84
CA ASP A 49 13.07 11.13 -29.16
C ASP A 49 13.11 9.72 -29.76
N ALA A 50 14.17 8.95 -29.50
CA ALA A 50 14.30 7.57 -29.99
C ALA A 50 13.39 6.55 -29.29
N ASN A 51 12.92 6.85 -28.07
CA ASN A 51 11.98 5.99 -27.33
C ASN A 51 10.51 6.32 -27.62
N MET A 52 10.20 7.52 -28.12
CA MET A 52 8.83 7.91 -28.50
C MET A 52 8.38 7.28 -29.82
N GLU A 53 9.25 7.14 -30.82
CA GLU A 53 8.90 6.52 -32.11
C GLU A 53 8.64 5.00 -31.98
N ALA A 54 9.28 4.31 -31.02
CA ALA A 54 9.06 2.89 -30.78
C ALA A 54 7.75 2.58 -30.02
N SER A 55 7.17 3.56 -29.31
CA SER A 55 5.88 3.39 -28.61
C SER A 55 4.67 3.76 -29.46
N ALA A 56 4.84 4.61 -30.50
CA ALA A 56 3.75 4.98 -31.41
C ALA A 56 3.29 3.79 -32.29
N GLY A 57 4.22 2.93 -32.74
CA GLY A 57 3.88 1.78 -33.58
C GLY A 57 3.05 0.69 -32.89
N ASN A 58 3.10 0.57 -31.57
CA ASN A 58 2.29 -0.40 -30.81
C ASN A 58 0.88 0.12 -30.48
N ALA A 59 0.62 1.42 -30.63
CA ALA A 59 -0.70 2.00 -30.36
C ALA A 59 -1.65 1.82 -31.55
N ASP A 60 -1.15 1.93 -32.78
CA ASP A 60 -1.96 1.77 -34.00
C ASP A 60 -2.44 0.32 -34.20
N ASP A 61 -1.56 -0.67 -34.00
CA ASP A 61 -1.92 -2.10 -34.06
C ASP A 61 -2.95 -2.49 -32.97
N PHE A 62 -2.93 -1.80 -31.83
CA PHE A 62 -3.85 -2.05 -30.72
C PHE A 62 -5.24 -1.43 -30.94
N LEU A 63 -5.32 -0.27 -31.60
CA LEU A 63 -6.57 0.40 -31.96
C LEU A 63 -7.34 -0.37 -33.03
N GLU A 64 -6.65 -1.08 -33.93
CA GLU A 64 -7.27 -1.91 -34.96
C GLU A 64 -7.92 -3.17 -34.35
N LEU A 65 -7.25 -3.81 -33.38
CA LEU A 65 -7.78 -4.97 -32.64
C LEU A 65 -9.01 -4.65 -31.76
N THR A 66 -9.04 -3.45 -31.15
CA THR A 66 -10.20 -3.03 -30.34
C THR A 66 -11.41 -2.65 -31.20
N ARG A 67 -11.19 -2.17 -32.43
CA ARG A 67 -12.26 -1.90 -33.39
C ARG A 67 -12.93 -3.19 -33.87
N GLU A 68 -12.16 -4.23 -34.19
CA GLU A 68 -12.71 -5.53 -34.61
C GLU A 68 -13.50 -6.25 -33.51
N SER A 69 -13.10 -6.12 -32.22
CA SER A 69 -13.87 -6.69 -31.11
C SER A 69 -15.18 -5.95 -30.81
N LEU A 70 -15.28 -4.65 -31.13
CA LEU A 70 -16.50 -3.86 -30.94
C LEU A 70 -17.50 -4.01 -32.08
N GLU A 71 -17.03 -4.32 -33.31
CA GLU A 71 -17.90 -4.52 -34.47
C GLU A 71 -18.48 -5.95 -34.54
N ASN A 72 -17.84 -6.94 -33.90
CA ASN A 72 -18.28 -8.35 -33.89
C ASN A 72 -19.11 -8.69 -32.65
N GLY A 73 -20.30 -8.09 -32.54
CA GLY A 73 -21.25 -8.27 -31.43
C GLY A 73 -21.77 -9.71 -31.24
N ASP A 74 -20.94 -10.61 -30.72
CA ASP A 74 -21.34 -11.93 -30.25
C ASP A 74 -21.70 -11.88 -28.77
N GLY A 75 -23.01 -11.89 -28.52
CA GLY A 75 -23.59 -11.96 -27.18
C GLY A 75 -23.29 -13.31 -26.51
N LEU A 76 -22.85 -13.25 -25.25
CA LEU A 76 -22.64 -14.44 -24.42
C LEU A 76 -23.27 -14.25 -23.03
N TYR A 77 -24.17 -15.19 -22.74
CA TYR A 77 -24.75 -15.63 -21.46
C TYR A 77 -26.09 -15.04 -20.97
N ALA A 78 -26.99 -16.00 -20.69
CA ALA A 78 -28.32 -15.86 -20.11
C ALA A 78 -28.26 -15.58 -18.59
N PRO A 79 -29.27 -14.91 -18.01
CA PRO A 79 -29.29 -14.56 -16.60
C PRO A 79 -29.74 -15.75 -15.74
N GLY A 80 -28.98 -16.13 -14.70
CA GLY A 80 -29.50 -17.13 -13.75
C GLY A 80 -28.61 -17.64 -12.63
N GLU A 81 -27.28 -17.52 -12.65
CA GLU A 81 -26.43 -18.14 -11.62
C GLU A 81 -25.66 -17.10 -10.80
N ASP A 82 -25.90 -17.10 -9.47
CA ASP A 82 -25.13 -16.36 -8.47
C ASP A 82 -23.82 -17.13 -8.17
N PRO A 83 -22.65 -16.65 -8.62
CA PRO A 83 -21.38 -17.35 -8.43
C PRO A 83 -20.90 -17.35 -6.97
N PHE A 84 -21.60 -16.70 -6.04
CA PHE A 84 -21.22 -16.62 -4.62
C PHE A 84 -22.11 -17.46 -3.68
N ALA A 85 -23.07 -18.22 -4.20
CA ALA A 85 -23.91 -19.11 -3.39
C ALA A 85 -23.08 -20.20 -2.66
N SER A 86 -21.95 -20.61 -3.22
CA SER A 86 -21.03 -21.58 -2.60
C SER A 86 -20.26 -21.01 -1.40
N MET A 87 -19.81 -19.75 -1.46
CA MET A 87 -19.08 -19.11 -0.35
C MET A 87 -19.97 -18.82 0.87
N ARG A 88 -21.26 -18.55 0.65
CA ARG A 88 -22.22 -18.33 1.75
C ARG A 88 -22.53 -19.59 2.56
N ASN A 89 -22.41 -20.77 1.96
CA ASN A 89 -22.65 -22.05 2.63
C ASN A 89 -21.44 -22.61 3.38
N GLU A 90 -20.22 -22.12 3.10
CA GLU A 90 -19.02 -22.51 3.87
C GLU A 90 -18.89 -21.72 5.20
N MET A 91 -19.42 -20.50 5.28
CA MET A 91 -19.38 -19.69 6.51
C MET A 91 -20.35 -20.16 7.61
N THR A 92 -21.38 -20.95 7.30
CA THR A 92 -22.34 -21.47 8.28
C THR A 92 -22.01 -22.88 8.80
N ARG A 93 -20.92 -23.50 8.34
CA ARG A 93 -20.57 -24.90 8.67
C ARG A 93 -19.40 -25.08 9.64
N SER A 94 -18.72 -24.02 10.04
CA SER A 94 -17.59 -24.08 10.97
C SER A 94 -18.03 -24.00 12.43
N ASP A 95 -18.86 -24.95 12.89
CA ASP A 95 -19.22 -25.05 14.31
C ASP A 95 -19.59 -26.50 14.69
N MET A 96 -18.70 -27.44 14.39
CA MET A 96 -18.67 -28.77 15.01
C MET A 96 -17.22 -29.28 14.94
N GLY A 97 -16.48 -29.14 16.04
CA GLY A 97 -15.12 -29.64 16.17
C GLY A 97 -15.11 -31.17 16.25
N GLU A 98 -14.39 -31.81 15.33
CA GLU A 98 -13.86 -33.15 15.58
C GLU A 98 -12.53 -33.03 16.34
N PRO A 99 -12.28 -33.89 17.33
CA PRO A 99 -11.04 -33.88 18.09
C PRO A 99 -9.88 -34.32 17.21
N ILE A 100 -8.83 -33.50 17.17
CA ILE A 100 -7.55 -33.82 16.53
C ILE A 100 -6.86 -34.88 17.40
N ASP A 101 -6.36 -35.93 16.75
CA ASP A 101 -5.61 -37.01 17.37
C ASP A 101 -4.20 -36.52 17.74
N ASP A 102 -4.01 -36.21 19.03
CA ASP A 102 -2.75 -35.72 19.59
C ASP A 102 -1.58 -36.71 19.40
N HIS A 103 -1.84 -37.98 19.07
CA HIS A 103 -0.78 -38.97 18.84
C HIS A 103 -0.04 -38.80 17.51
N ALA A 104 -0.66 -38.18 16.50
CA ALA A 104 -0.02 -37.98 15.18
C ALA A 104 0.98 -36.81 15.15
N LEU A 105 0.92 -35.91 16.14
CA LEU A 105 1.84 -34.76 16.26
C LEU A 105 3.15 -35.10 16.97
N ASP A 106 3.13 -36.09 17.88
CA ASP A 106 4.35 -36.55 18.56
C ASP A 106 5.23 -37.43 17.63
N GLU A 107 4.63 -38.22 16.74
CA GLU A 107 5.39 -39.03 15.75
C GLU A 107 6.11 -38.16 14.70
N ALA A 108 5.49 -37.05 14.27
CA ALA A 108 6.11 -36.11 13.33
C ALA A 108 7.18 -35.21 13.99
N ALA A 109 7.13 -35.02 15.31
CA ALA A 109 8.12 -34.27 16.07
C ALA A 109 9.39 -35.09 16.38
N GLU A 110 9.26 -36.42 16.54
CA GLU A 110 10.42 -37.30 16.73
C GLU A 110 11.21 -37.56 15.42
N GLU A 111 10.55 -37.53 14.26
CA GLU A 111 11.24 -37.69 12.96
C GLU A 111 12.14 -36.48 12.60
N PHE A 112 11.85 -35.28 13.14
CA PHE A 112 12.63 -34.06 12.91
C PHE A 112 13.84 -33.86 13.85
N LEU A 113 13.98 -34.67 14.91
CA LEU A 113 15.03 -34.53 15.92
C LEU A 113 16.11 -35.63 15.86
N HIS A 114 16.14 -36.44 14.80
CA HIS A 114 17.25 -37.35 14.53
C HIS A 114 18.52 -36.56 14.18
N ILE A 115 19.32 -36.25 15.21
CA ILE A 115 20.71 -35.83 15.07
C ILE A 115 21.47 -37.07 14.56
N PRO A 116 22.02 -37.07 13.33
CA PRO A 116 22.77 -38.21 12.83
C PRO A 116 24.01 -38.45 13.71
N GLU A 117 24.27 -39.72 14.03
CA GLU A 117 25.50 -40.13 14.71
C GLU A 117 26.72 -39.58 13.96
N THR A 118 27.66 -39.01 14.70
CA THR A 118 28.84 -38.31 14.20
C THR A 118 29.69 -39.24 13.31
N SER A 119 29.48 -39.17 12.01
CA SER A 119 30.37 -39.76 11.02
C SER A 119 31.72 -39.05 11.06
N GLU A 120 32.81 -39.82 10.91
CA GLU A 120 34.16 -39.28 10.87
C GLU A 120 34.26 -38.21 9.77
N ILE A 121 34.60 -36.98 10.17
CA ILE A 121 34.72 -35.84 9.25
C ILE A 121 35.96 -36.07 8.38
N HIS A 122 35.75 -36.54 7.16
CA HIS A 122 36.80 -36.58 6.14
C HIS A 122 37.09 -35.14 5.68
N THR A 123 38.23 -34.60 6.11
CA THR A 123 38.72 -33.31 5.63
C THR A 123 39.30 -33.46 4.23
N THR A 124 38.80 -32.67 3.29
CA THR A 124 39.38 -32.59 1.94
C THR A 124 40.42 -31.47 1.93
N SER A 125 41.61 -31.74 1.38
CA SER A 125 42.76 -30.83 1.44
C SER A 125 42.68 -29.67 0.44
N VAL A 126 41.48 -29.20 0.10
CA VAL A 126 41.37 -28.08 -0.84
C VAL A 126 41.67 -26.80 -0.09
N THR A 127 42.62 -26.04 -0.62
CA THR A 127 43.09 -24.79 -0.04
C THR A 127 42.84 -23.68 -1.04
N TRP A 128 41.97 -22.73 -0.68
CA TRP A 128 41.85 -21.47 -1.39
C TRP A 128 42.80 -20.45 -0.75
N SER A 129 43.41 -19.58 -1.55
CA SER A 129 44.18 -18.43 -1.06
C SER A 129 43.85 -17.18 -1.88
N GLY A 130 43.62 -16.06 -1.21
CA GLY A 130 43.26 -14.81 -1.87
C GLY A 130 43.33 -13.60 -0.94
N GLN A 131 43.09 -12.41 -1.49
CA GLN A 131 43.10 -11.18 -0.73
C GLN A 131 41.74 -10.97 -0.04
N PHE A 132 41.76 -10.52 1.20
CA PHE A 132 40.56 -10.27 1.97
C PHE A 132 40.45 -8.78 2.29
N THR A 133 39.38 -8.15 1.82
CA THR A 133 39.17 -6.71 1.92
C THR A 133 37.88 -6.43 2.67
N ILE A 134 37.95 -5.56 3.67
CA ILE A 134 36.78 -5.12 4.43
C ILE A 134 36.45 -3.69 4.04
N THR A 135 35.22 -3.48 3.54
CA THR A 135 34.68 -2.17 3.22
C THR A 135 33.64 -1.79 4.27
N ALA A 136 34.01 -0.95 5.24
CA ALA A 136 33.06 -0.46 6.25
C ALA A 136 32.14 0.63 5.66
N PRO A 137 30.80 0.45 5.68
CA PRO A 137 29.89 1.50 5.21
C PRO A 137 29.87 2.69 6.19
N GLY A 138 30.12 3.89 5.67
CA GLY A 138 29.90 5.16 6.41
C GLY A 138 31.15 5.87 6.96
N TYR A 139 32.35 5.31 6.78
CA TYR A 139 33.60 6.02 7.06
C TYR A 139 34.30 6.39 5.75
N ILE A 140 34.80 7.62 5.66
CA ILE A 140 35.61 8.09 4.53
C ILE A 140 36.94 7.30 4.58
N VAL A 141 36.96 6.17 3.87
CA VAL A 141 38.11 5.35 3.49
C VAL A 141 39.04 4.94 4.65
N SER A 142 38.61 3.93 5.39
CA SER A 142 39.56 2.99 6.04
C SER A 142 39.29 1.60 5.47
N GLN A 143 39.89 1.29 4.32
CA GLN A 143 39.97 -0.09 3.85
C GLN A 143 40.93 -0.82 4.77
N LEU A 144 40.42 -1.77 5.55
CA LEU A 144 41.29 -2.77 6.17
C LEU A 144 41.55 -3.82 5.10
N VAL A 145 42.71 -3.71 4.45
CA VAL A 145 43.23 -4.76 3.57
C VAL A 145 44.03 -5.68 4.45
N THR A 146 43.50 -6.87 4.73
CA THR A 146 44.32 -7.92 5.32
C THR A 146 45.16 -8.55 4.21
N LYS A 147 46.30 -9.11 4.58
CA LYS A 147 47.13 -9.95 3.69
C LYS A 147 46.35 -11.16 3.17
N ARG A 148 47.02 -12.02 2.40
CA ARG A 148 46.48 -13.28 1.91
C ARG A 148 45.88 -14.10 3.06
N ALA A 149 44.65 -14.55 2.86
CA ALA A 149 43.97 -15.47 3.76
C ALA A 149 43.74 -16.79 3.03
N THR A 150 43.83 -17.88 3.79
CA THR A 150 43.62 -19.25 3.32
C THR A 150 42.42 -19.89 3.96
N LEU A 151 41.65 -20.63 3.16
CA LEU A 151 40.68 -21.57 3.69
C LEU A 151 41.36 -22.92 3.97
N ILE A 152 41.19 -23.41 5.19
CA ILE A 152 41.68 -24.69 5.66
C ILE A 152 40.53 -25.49 6.27
N ASP A 153 40.76 -26.78 6.52
CA ASP A 153 39.83 -27.68 7.22
C ASP A 153 38.42 -27.73 6.58
N SER A 154 38.34 -27.69 5.24
CA SER A 154 37.04 -27.77 4.56
C SER A 154 36.40 -29.14 4.73
N THR A 155 35.15 -29.16 5.19
CA THR A 155 34.34 -30.39 5.28
C THR A 155 33.94 -30.85 3.88
N SER A 156 33.72 -32.15 3.71
CA SER A 156 33.09 -32.69 2.50
C SER A 156 31.69 -32.09 2.31
N PRO A 157 31.26 -31.80 1.07
CA PRO A 157 29.91 -31.34 0.79
C PRO A 157 28.88 -32.41 1.19
N THR A 158 27.74 -31.98 1.75
CA THR A 158 26.66 -32.90 2.14
C THR A 158 25.92 -33.46 0.92
N GLU A 159 25.72 -32.67 -0.14
CA GLU A 159 25.12 -33.08 -1.41
C GLU A 159 26.15 -32.98 -2.56
N ASN A 160 26.33 -34.07 -3.32
CA ASN A 160 27.36 -34.16 -4.38
C ASN A 160 27.11 -33.24 -5.60
N ASP A 161 25.86 -32.83 -5.82
CA ASP A 161 25.47 -32.07 -7.03
C ASP A 161 25.44 -30.54 -6.81
N LEU A 162 25.69 -30.08 -5.59
CA LEU A 162 25.71 -28.66 -5.28
C LEU A 162 27.11 -28.05 -5.43
N PRO A 163 27.22 -26.78 -5.82
CA PRO A 163 28.50 -26.08 -5.88
C PRO A 163 29.21 -26.10 -4.52
N THR A 164 30.51 -26.39 -4.53
CA THR A 164 31.35 -26.39 -3.33
C THR A 164 31.88 -24.99 -3.00
N LEU A 165 32.39 -24.79 -1.79
CA LEU A 165 33.12 -23.59 -1.39
C LEU A 165 34.20 -23.20 -2.42
N ASP A 166 34.97 -24.18 -2.88
CA ASP A 166 36.02 -23.96 -3.88
C ASP A 166 35.45 -23.46 -5.19
N SER A 167 34.32 -24.01 -5.65
CA SER A 167 33.70 -23.58 -6.91
C SER A 167 33.24 -22.11 -6.88
N PHE A 168 32.86 -21.59 -5.70
CA PHE A 168 32.48 -20.18 -5.51
C PHE A 168 33.69 -19.25 -5.35
N LEU A 169 34.75 -19.74 -4.70
CA LEU A 169 35.88 -18.92 -4.31
C LEU A 169 37.02 -18.95 -5.33
N LEU A 170 37.24 -20.05 -6.06
CA LEU A 170 38.27 -20.15 -7.10
C LEU A 170 38.17 -19.06 -8.18
N PRO A 171 36.97 -18.64 -8.66
CA PRO A 171 36.86 -17.54 -9.62
C PRO A 171 37.23 -16.17 -9.04
N SER A 172 37.22 -16.02 -7.72
CA SER A 172 37.40 -14.73 -7.04
C SER A 172 38.74 -14.71 -6.31
N GLN A 173 39.68 -13.89 -6.78
CA GLN A 173 40.94 -13.68 -6.06
C GLN A 173 40.75 -12.85 -4.78
N ASP A 174 39.63 -12.12 -4.70
CA ASP A 174 39.34 -11.18 -3.62
C ASP A 174 37.99 -11.49 -2.95
N LEU A 175 37.98 -11.52 -1.62
CA LEU A 175 36.77 -11.52 -0.81
C LEU A 175 36.52 -10.11 -0.26
N ASN A 176 35.45 -9.46 -0.72
CA ASN A 176 35.08 -8.11 -0.27
C ASN A 176 33.88 -8.15 0.68
N LEU A 177 34.14 -7.92 1.97
CA LEU A 177 33.10 -7.83 3.00
C LEU A 177 32.55 -6.42 3.09
N CYS A 178 31.30 -6.24 2.69
CA CYS A 178 30.64 -4.93 2.70
C CYS A 178 29.48 -4.81 3.71
N LYS A 179 28.98 -5.94 4.22
CA LYS A 179 27.81 -5.96 5.11
C LYS A 179 28.04 -6.90 6.29
N PHE A 180 27.72 -6.39 7.48
CA PHE A 180 27.80 -7.09 8.75
C PHE A 180 26.43 -7.12 9.40
N TYR A 181 26.09 -8.26 9.99
CA TYR A 181 24.79 -8.53 10.60
C TYR A 181 25.01 -8.98 12.04
N GLU A 182 24.09 -8.64 12.94
CA GLU A 182 24.10 -9.19 14.29
C GLU A 182 23.83 -10.69 14.23
N VAL A 183 24.63 -11.47 14.96
CA VAL A 183 24.52 -12.93 15.01
C VAL A 183 23.11 -13.37 15.41
N ARG A 184 22.46 -12.62 16.31
CA ARG A 184 21.09 -12.89 16.79
C ARG A 184 20.04 -12.81 15.67
N ASP A 185 20.18 -11.83 14.78
CA ASP A 185 19.27 -11.66 13.64
C ASP A 185 19.44 -12.79 12.62
N LEU A 186 20.68 -13.24 12.43
CA LEU A 186 20.99 -14.33 11.51
C LEU A 186 20.47 -15.69 11.98
N VAL A 187 20.41 -15.95 13.29
CA VAL A 187 19.82 -17.18 13.85
C VAL A 187 18.36 -17.34 13.40
N ILE A 188 17.61 -16.24 13.32
CA ILE A 188 16.21 -16.24 12.87
C ILE A 188 16.10 -16.60 11.39
N ALA A 189 17.13 -16.30 10.59
CA ALA A 189 17.15 -16.60 9.16
C ALA A 189 17.57 -18.04 8.83
N VAL A 190 18.21 -18.76 9.78
CA VAL A 190 18.72 -20.14 9.55
C VAL A 190 17.66 -21.08 8.95
N PRO A 191 16.40 -21.13 9.44
CA PRO A 191 15.38 -22.03 8.89
C PRO A 191 14.99 -21.74 7.43
N ALA A 192 15.34 -20.58 6.87
CA ALA A 192 15.08 -20.25 5.47
C ALA A 192 16.13 -20.85 4.50
N PHE A 193 17.20 -21.43 5.04
CA PHE A 193 18.26 -22.07 4.25
C PHE A 193 18.15 -23.60 4.33
N LYS A 194 18.67 -24.27 3.29
CA LYS A 194 19.01 -25.69 3.37
C LYS A 194 20.05 -25.94 4.47
N PRO A 195 20.18 -27.18 4.98
CA PRO A 195 21.29 -27.56 5.83
C PRO A 195 22.63 -27.10 5.23
N THR A 196 23.53 -26.64 6.11
CA THR A 196 24.85 -26.14 5.71
C THR A 196 25.59 -27.20 4.93
N GLN A 197 26.02 -26.87 3.71
CA GLN A 197 26.63 -27.84 2.81
C GLN A 197 28.09 -28.08 3.15
N GLN A 198 28.82 -27.02 3.50
CA GLN A 198 30.23 -27.11 3.85
C GLN A 198 30.60 -26.06 4.88
N PHE A 199 31.54 -26.44 5.75
CA PHE A 199 32.25 -25.56 6.65
C PHE A 199 33.72 -25.52 6.25
N ALA A 200 34.36 -24.38 6.47
CA ALA A 200 35.81 -24.23 6.39
C ALA A 200 36.29 -23.20 7.42
N ARG A 201 37.58 -23.16 7.67
CA ARG A 201 38.21 -22.14 8.53
C ARG A 201 38.99 -21.18 7.65
N LEU A 202 38.72 -19.89 7.80
CA LEU A 202 39.49 -18.83 7.19
C LEU A 202 40.56 -18.37 8.18
N VAL A 203 41.82 -18.50 7.76
CA VAL A 203 43.01 -18.16 8.56
C VAL A 203 43.93 -17.28 7.72
N ALA A 204 44.62 -16.32 8.33
CA ALA A 204 45.65 -15.55 7.63
C ALA A 204 46.89 -16.41 7.36
N GLU A 205 47.54 -16.26 6.19
CA GLU A 205 48.76 -17.01 5.86
C GLU A 205 49.95 -16.64 6.79
N ASP A 206 49.99 -15.38 7.23
CA ASP A 206 50.97 -14.83 8.16
C ASP A 206 50.30 -14.47 9.50
N GLU A 207 51.11 -14.14 10.53
CA GLU A 207 50.67 -13.44 11.75
C GLU A 207 50.19 -12.00 11.42
N ASP A 208 49.05 -11.89 10.72
CA ASP A 208 48.43 -10.61 10.35
C ASP A 208 47.58 -10.09 11.52
N GLU A 209 48.16 -9.14 12.26
CA GLU A 209 47.48 -8.42 13.36
C GLU A 209 46.18 -7.74 12.92
N SER A 210 46.04 -7.37 11.64
CA SER A 210 44.81 -6.78 11.10
C SER A 210 43.69 -7.81 11.04
N PHE A 211 44.00 -9.04 10.59
CA PHE A 211 43.04 -10.15 10.58
C PHE A 211 42.63 -10.53 12.01
N ARG A 212 43.60 -10.62 12.92
CA ARG A 212 43.34 -10.87 14.35
C ARG A 212 42.42 -9.81 14.97
N THR A 213 42.70 -8.53 14.71
CA THR A 213 41.88 -7.41 15.17
C THR A 213 40.47 -7.51 14.62
N PHE A 214 40.32 -7.91 13.35
CA PHE A 214 39.03 -8.08 12.72
C PHE A 214 38.21 -9.25 13.32
N VAL A 215 38.85 -10.40 13.57
CA VAL A 215 38.21 -11.53 14.28
C VAL A 215 37.71 -11.06 15.65
N GLN A 216 38.56 -10.37 16.43
CA GLN A 216 38.19 -9.83 17.73
C GLN A 216 37.06 -8.81 17.64
N TYR A 217 37.05 -7.97 16.61
CA TYR A 217 35.96 -7.02 16.36
C TYR A 217 34.63 -7.75 16.15
N LEU A 218 34.59 -8.75 15.25
CA LEU A 218 33.37 -9.53 15.02
C LEU A 218 32.91 -10.27 16.28
N SER A 219 33.84 -10.87 17.03
CA SER A 219 33.54 -11.51 18.32
C SER A 219 32.93 -10.53 19.32
N HIS A 220 33.56 -9.37 19.51
CA HIS A 220 33.14 -8.38 20.49
C HIS A 220 31.82 -7.71 20.12
N LYS A 221 31.54 -7.55 18.82
CA LYS A 221 30.29 -6.96 18.33
C LYS A 221 29.16 -7.96 18.13
N GLU A 222 29.40 -9.24 18.37
CA GLU A 222 28.46 -10.32 18.03
C GLU A 222 27.98 -10.18 16.57
N GLN A 223 28.91 -9.91 15.64
CA GLN A 223 28.61 -9.69 14.22
C GLN A 223 29.16 -10.81 13.34
N ALA A 224 28.51 -11.01 12.21
CA ALA A 224 28.94 -11.90 11.14
C ALA A 224 28.85 -11.20 9.79
N ALA A 225 29.68 -11.60 8.83
CA ALA A 225 29.53 -11.14 7.45
C ALA A 225 28.74 -12.15 6.63
N LEU A 226 27.97 -11.65 5.68
CA LEU A 226 27.19 -12.45 4.75
C LEU A 226 27.56 -12.06 3.33
N LEU A 227 28.05 -13.02 2.54
CA LEU A 227 28.38 -12.82 1.13
C LEU A 227 27.43 -13.63 0.24
N PRO A 228 26.88 -13.04 -0.83
CA PRO A 228 26.04 -13.79 -1.77
C PRO A 228 26.87 -14.80 -2.55
N ALA A 229 26.44 -16.06 -2.57
CA ALA A 229 27.02 -17.11 -3.39
C ALA A 229 26.30 -17.13 -4.76
N VAL A 230 26.89 -16.44 -5.74
CA VAL A 230 26.32 -16.25 -7.08
C VAL A 230 27.09 -17.11 -8.09
N GLN A 231 26.37 -17.91 -8.87
CA GLN A 231 26.93 -18.67 -9.98
C GLN A 231 26.10 -18.40 -11.24
N LYS A 232 26.75 -18.11 -12.37
CA LYS A 232 26.07 -17.78 -13.64
C LYS A 232 25.00 -16.68 -13.48
N ASN A 233 25.30 -15.67 -12.66
CA ASN A 233 24.41 -14.54 -12.34
C ASN A 233 23.11 -14.93 -11.58
N GLN A 234 23.04 -16.14 -11.02
CA GLN A 234 21.95 -16.59 -10.17
C GLN A 234 22.42 -16.68 -8.71
N LEU A 235 21.65 -16.10 -7.80
CA LEU A 235 21.88 -16.25 -6.36
C LEU A 235 21.46 -17.66 -5.93
N LEU A 236 22.43 -18.49 -5.58
CA LEU A 236 22.19 -19.87 -5.13
C LEU A 236 22.10 -19.95 -3.60
N GLY A 237 22.84 -19.10 -2.91
CA GLY A 237 22.97 -19.17 -1.46
C GLY A 237 23.81 -18.03 -0.89
N TYR A 238 24.37 -18.28 0.29
CA TYR A 238 25.23 -17.32 0.98
C TYR A 238 26.41 -18.00 1.67
N LEU A 239 27.52 -17.28 1.76
CA LEU A 239 28.65 -17.58 2.61
C LEU A 239 28.52 -16.79 3.90
N PHE A 240 28.38 -17.49 5.01
CA PHE A 240 28.42 -16.92 6.34
C PHE A 240 29.87 -16.90 6.82
N ILE A 241 30.39 -15.74 7.22
CA ILE A 241 31.72 -15.60 7.78
C ILE A 241 31.58 -15.14 9.23
N LEU A 242 31.90 -16.05 10.13
CA LEU A 242 31.50 -16.01 11.53
C LEU A 242 32.73 -16.01 12.45
N PRO A 243 32.75 -15.23 13.54
CA PRO A 243 33.73 -15.43 14.59
C PRO A 243 33.44 -16.74 15.34
N PRO A 244 34.44 -17.46 15.88
CA PRO A 244 34.24 -18.68 16.66
C PRO A 244 33.36 -18.49 17.91
N SER A 245 33.26 -17.26 18.41
CA SER A 245 32.40 -16.91 19.54
C SER A 245 30.89 -16.87 19.21
N ALA A 246 30.52 -16.99 17.93
CA ALA A 246 29.12 -17.04 17.50
C ALA A 246 28.51 -18.45 17.67
N SER A 247 28.71 -19.07 18.84
CA SER A 247 28.38 -20.48 19.11
C SER A 247 26.92 -20.81 18.80
N ASN A 248 25.97 -19.99 19.22
CA ASN A 248 24.53 -20.24 18.98
C ASN A 248 24.20 -20.37 17.48
N LEU A 249 24.79 -19.52 16.64
CA LEU A 249 24.58 -19.55 15.20
C LEU A 249 25.34 -20.71 14.55
N LEU A 250 26.56 -21.00 15.01
CA LEU A 250 27.32 -22.16 14.55
C LEU A 250 26.58 -23.47 14.86
N THR A 251 26.01 -23.60 16.05
CA THR A 251 25.16 -24.74 16.45
C THR A 251 23.91 -24.82 15.58
N ALA A 252 23.21 -23.70 15.35
CA ALA A 252 22.03 -23.66 14.48
C ALA A 252 22.35 -24.06 13.03
N LEU A 253 23.56 -23.75 12.56
CA LEU A 253 24.05 -24.16 11.24
C LEU A 253 24.52 -25.62 11.19
N GLY A 254 24.58 -26.32 12.33
CA GLY A 254 25.03 -27.72 12.43
C GLY A 254 26.54 -27.92 12.58
N SER A 255 27.30 -26.89 12.93
CA SER A 255 28.75 -27.00 13.16
C SER A 255 29.05 -27.72 14.48
N THR A 256 29.83 -28.80 14.44
CA THR A 256 30.24 -29.59 15.61
C THR A 256 31.68 -29.30 16.08
N SER A 257 32.49 -28.65 15.24
CA SER A 257 33.92 -28.45 15.47
C SER A 257 34.22 -27.07 16.06
N HIS A 258 34.42 -27.03 17.39
CA HIS A 258 35.04 -25.90 18.08
C HIS A 258 36.56 -26.08 18.08
N SER A 259 37.23 -25.61 17.02
CA SER A 259 38.69 -25.52 17.07
C SER A 259 39.08 -24.33 17.96
N ASP A 260 39.70 -24.61 19.10
CA ASP A 260 40.19 -23.64 20.10
C ASP A 260 41.43 -22.84 19.63
N GLN A 261 41.73 -22.80 18.33
CA GLN A 261 42.89 -22.08 17.80
C GLN A 261 42.48 -20.74 17.17
N PRO A 262 42.40 -19.64 17.95
CA PRO A 262 42.32 -18.28 17.43
C PRO A 262 43.70 -17.80 16.93
N PRO A 263 43.74 -16.85 15.97
CA PRO A 263 42.60 -16.18 15.34
C PRO A 263 42.17 -16.83 14.02
N CYS A 264 40.94 -17.36 13.94
CA CYS A 264 40.32 -17.84 12.71
C CYS A 264 38.85 -17.37 12.60
N LEU A 265 38.31 -17.35 11.39
CA LEU A 265 36.88 -17.22 11.13
C LEU A 265 36.33 -18.55 10.63
N VAL A 266 35.07 -18.85 10.92
CA VAL A 266 34.36 -19.99 10.35
C VAL A 266 33.60 -19.52 9.12
N VAL A 267 33.75 -20.23 8.01
CA VAL A 267 33.01 -19.99 6.78
C VAL A 267 32.00 -21.12 6.60
N ALA A 268 30.72 -20.80 6.47
CA ALA A 268 29.65 -21.75 6.23
C ALA A 268 28.94 -21.43 4.91
N LEU A 269 28.85 -22.42 4.02
CA LEU A 269 28.12 -22.31 2.76
C LEU A 269 26.71 -22.87 2.93
N VAL A 270 25.70 -22.01 2.77
CA VAL A 270 24.29 -22.39 2.84
C VAL A 270 23.58 -22.05 1.55
N PHE A 271 22.61 -22.87 1.15
CA PHE A 271 21.79 -22.64 -0.05
C PHE A 271 20.38 -22.24 0.33
N LEU A 272 19.70 -21.51 -0.56
CA LEU A 272 18.29 -21.19 -0.37
C LEU A 272 17.42 -22.43 -0.62
N ILE A 273 16.34 -22.57 0.16
CA ILE A 273 15.31 -23.58 -0.12
C ILE A 273 14.62 -23.19 -1.44
N ALA A 274 14.53 -24.12 -2.39
CA ALA A 274 13.90 -23.86 -3.68
C ALA A 274 12.46 -23.37 -3.49
N GLY A 275 12.10 -22.23 -4.08
CA GLY A 275 10.79 -21.58 -3.90
C GLY A 275 10.70 -20.60 -2.72
N SER A 276 11.70 -20.55 -1.83
CA SER A 276 11.81 -19.44 -0.88
C SER A 276 12.19 -18.17 -1.65
N PRO A 277 11.48 -17.04 -1.46
CA PRO A 277 11.96 -15.78 -2.01
C PRO A 277 13.35 -15.52 -1.41
N PRO A 278 14.35 -15.11 -2.20
CA PRO A 278 15.65 -14.77 -1.65
C PRO A 278 15.43 -13.76 -0.52
N PRO A 279 16.11 -13.88 0.64
CA PRO A 279 16.02 -12.89 1.69
C PRO A 279 16.39 -11.57 1.03
N ARG A 280 15.36 -10.76 0.77
CA ARG A 280 15.55 -9.55 -0.04
C ARG A 280 16.62 -8.78 0.70
N SER A 281 17.67 -8.36 -0.02
CA SER A 281 18.53 -7.29 0.47
C SER A 281 17.69 -6.02 0.47
N ARG A 282 16.70 -5.97 1.38
CA ARG A 282 16.23 -4.72 1.93
C ARG A 282 17.52 -4.11 2.44
N SER A 283 17.85 -2.91 1.98
CA SER A 283 18.65 -2.03 2.80
C SER A 283 17.96 -2.06 4.16
N VAL A 284 18.48 -2.87 5.08
CA VAL A 284 18.26 -2.65 6.50
C VAL A 284 18.75 -1.22 6.63
N ILE A 285 17.80 -0.27 6.64
CA ILE A 285 18.09 1.07 7.10
C ILE A 285 18.81 0.78 8.41
N PRO A 286 20.11 1.09 8.55
CA PRO A 286 20.78 0.82 9.79
C PRO A 286 19.96 1.57 10.81
N LEU A 287 19.20 0.85 11.63
CA LEU A 287 18.62 1.42 12.83
C LEU A 287 19.86 1.70 13.68
N GLN A 288 20.48 2.85 13.43
CA GLN A 288 21.56 3.33 14.26
C GLN A 288 20.99 3.33 15.67
N PRO A 289 21.55 2.56 16.61
CA PRO A 289 21.09 2.56 17.98
C PRO A 289 21.48 3.91 18.58
N ARG A 290 20.67 4.94 18.35
CA ARG A 290 20.66 6.14 19.16
C ARG A 290 19.57 5.97 20.19
N GLU A 291 19.91 5.26 21.25
CA GLU A 291 19.75 5.70 22.64
C GLU A 291 20.19 4.58 23.59
N LYS A 292 20.87 4.98 24.67
CA LYS A 292 21.36 4.07 25.73
C LYS A 292 20.16 3.46 26.44
N LEU A 293 19.81 2.21 26.12
CA LEU A 293 18.72 1.47 26.76
C LEU A 293 19.28 0.51 27.81
N SER A 294 19.45 1.03 29.02
CA SER A 294 19.60 0.22 30.23
C SER A 294 18.21 -0.11 30.78
N GLN A 295 17.71 -1.34 30.57
CA GLN A 295 16.83 -2.09 31.50
C GLN A 295 16.24 -3.36 30.83
N VAL A 296 16.65 -4.52 31.36
CA VAL A 296 16.42 -5.87 30.80
C VAL A 296 14.96 -6.35 30.87
N ALA A 297 14.07 -5.67 31.62
CA ALA A 297 12.65 -6.00 31.64
C ALA A 297 11.89 -5.53 30.38
N ASN A 298 12.47 -4.62 29.58
CA ASN A 298 11.87 -4.12 28.33
C ASN A 298 12.37 -4.84 27.07
N MET A 299 13.27 -5.82 27.18
CA MET A 299 13.88 -6.45 26.00
C MET A 299 12.87 -7.21 25.13
N HIS A 300 11.90 -7.91 25.71
CA HIS A 300 10.89 -8.65 24.92
C HIS A 300 9.91 -7.72 24.21
N THR A 301 9.44 -6.67 24.89
CA THR A 301 8.59 -5.65 24.25
C THR A 301 9.35 -4.85 23.21
N GLU A 302 10.66 -4.67 23.39
CA GLU A 302 11.53 -4.04 22.40
C GLU A 302 11.82 -4.96 21.20
N LEU A 303 12.04 -6.26 21.41
CA LEU A 303 12.25 -7.23 20.33
C LEU A 303 10.96 -7.42 19.51
N ALA A 304 9.81 -7.60 20.17
CA ALA A 304 8.52 -7.72 19.48
C ALA A 304 8.20 -6.44 18.68
N TYR A 305 8.49 -5.27 19.24
CA TYR A 305 8.36 -4.00 18.56
C TYR A 305 9.29 -3.87 17.34
N ARG A 306 10.57 -4.21 17.50
CA ARG A 306 11.56 -4.20 16.39
C ARG A 306 11.15 -5.18 15.30
N PHE A 307 10.74 -6.39 15.68
CA PHE A 307 10.23 -7.40 14.76
C PHE A 307 8.98 -6.90 14.03
N ALA A 308 8.01 -6.31 14.75
CA ALA A 308 6.82 -5.71 14.17
C ALA A 308 7.17 -4.59 13.18
N LEU A 309 8.13 -3.72 13.49
CA LEU A 309 8.62 -2.70 12.54
C LEU A 309 9.25 -3.33 11.29
N CYS A 310 10.03 -4.39 11.44
CA CYS A 310 10.64 -5.12 10.32
C CYS A 310 9.60 -5.80 9.42
N VAL A 311 8.61 -6.47 10.02
CA VAL A 311 7.55 -7.20 9.31
C VAL A 311 6.63 -6.22 8.59
N THR A 312 6.11 -5.22 9.30
CA THR A 312 5.22 -4.21 8.73
C THR A 312 5.93 -3.40 7.66
N ALA A 313 7.22 -3.12 7.83
CA ALA A 313 7.99 -2.23 6.96
C ALA A 313 7.34 -0.83 6.86
N LEU A 314 6.83 -0.33 8.00
CA LEU A 314 6.32 1.03 8.14
C LEU A 314 7.38 2.05 7.69
N PRO A 315 7.08 2.94 6.72
CA PRO A 315 8.01 3.99 6.35
C PRO A 315 8.29 4.91 7.55
N GLU A 316 9.55 5.31 7.74
CA GLU A 316 9.99 6.09 8.90
C GLU A 316 9.17 7.39 9.08
N HIS A 317 8.84 8.07 7.99
CA HIS A 317 8.04 9.30 8.05
C HIS A 317 6.60 9.06 8.53
N VAL A 318 6.02 7.88 8.23
CA VAL A 318 4.71 7.47 8.73
C VAL A 318 4.81 7.20 10.23
N LEU A 319 5.81 6.44 10.66
CA LEU A 319 6.03 6.15 12.07
C LEU A 319 6.18 7.45 12.88
N ARG A 320 7.06 8.37 12.45
CA ARG A 320 7.26 9.68 13.09
C ARG A 320 5.97 10.49 13.19
N TYR A 321 5.13 10.46 12.16
CA TYR A 321 3.83 11.12 12.19
C TYR A 321 2.89 10.47 13.22
N THR A 322 2.77 9.14 13.20
CA THR A 322 1.90 8.40 14.14
C THR A 322 2.34 8.53 15.60
N LEU A 323 3.60 8.88 15.90
CA LEU A 323 4.03 9.16 17.28
C LEU A 323 3.30 10.36 17.90
N ASN A 324 2.88 11.33 17.08
CA ASN A 324 2.26 12.58 17.54
C ASN A 324 0.75 12.65 17.23
N HIS A 325 0.21 11.67 16.50
CA HIS A 325 -1.17 11.66 16.05
C HIS A 325 -1.84 10.31 16.37
N PRO A 326 -3.07 10.31 16.92
CA PRO A 326 -3.77 9.07 17.19
C PRO A 326 -4.07 8.34 15.88
N SER A 327 -3.98 7.01 15.94
CA SER A 327 -4.12 6.14 14.78
C SER A 327 -5.35 5.25 14.92
N VAL A 328 -6.08 5.06 13.83
CA VAL A 328 -7.12 4.02 13.68
C VAL A 328 -6.52 2.87 12.89
N VAL A 329 -6.71 1.64 13.35
CA VAL A 329 -6.33 0.43 12.61
C VAL A 329 -7.56 -0.41 12.35
N TRP A 330 -7.98 -0.44 11.09
CA TRP A 330 -9.20 -1.10 10.64
C TRP A 330 -8.88 -2.25 9.67
N SER A 331 -9.33 -3.46 9.99
CA SER A 331 -9.06 -4.67 9.21
C SER A 331 -10.32 -5.34 8.65
N GLY A 332 -11.50 -4.76 8.92
CA GLY A 332 -12.82 -5.27 8.50
C GLY A 332 -13.25 -6.59 9.15
N ALA A 333 -12.38 -7.28 9.89
CA ALA A 333 -12.68 -8.56 10.52
C ALA A 333 -12.85 -8.44 12.03
N THR A 334 -13.56 -9.40 12.62
CA THR A 334 -13.73 -9.54 14.07
C THR A 334 -12.45 -9.98 14.78
N LYS A 335 -11.57 -10.70 14.07
CA LYS A 335 -10.28 -11.17 14.59
C LYS A 335 -9.11 -10.53 13.85
N ASP A 336 -8.13 -10.07 14.60
CA ASP A 336 -6.88 -9.54 14.07
C ASP A 336 -6.15 -10.63 13.30
N ASP A 337 -5.79 -10.33 12.06
CA ASP A 337 -4.79 -11.11 11.34
C ASP A 337 -3.38 -10.77 11.85
N LEU A 338 -2.41 -11.56 11.41
CA LEU A 338 -1.01 -11.41 11.81
C LEU A 338 -0.47 -10.02 11.44
N ASP A 339 -0.84 -9.49 10.27
CA ASP A 339 -0.42 -8.17 9.79
C ASP A 339 -0.97 -7.05 10.68
N THR A 340 -2.25 -7.15 11.08
CA THR A 340 -2.92 -6.22 12.01
C THR A 340 -2.28 -6.28 13.39
N ALA A 341 -2.01 -7.47 13.90
CA ALA A 341 -1.35 -7.65 15.20
C ALA A 341 0.04 -7.00 15.23
N HIS A 342 0.85 -7.21 14.18
CA HIS A 342 2.15 -6.56 14.07
C HIS A 342 2.03 -5.05 13.90
N LEU A 343 1.10 -4.55 13.09
CA LEU A 343 0.89 -3.10 12.96
C LEU A 343 0.48 -2.48 14.30
N ARG A 344 -0.43 -3.11 15.04
CA ARG A 344 -0.81 -2.65 16.38
C ARG A 344 0.36 -2.68 17.35
N CYS A 345 1.21 -3.71 17.30
CA CYS A 345 2.45 -3.76 18.08
C CYS A 345 3.40 -2.60 17.73
N ALA A 346 3.62 -2.34 16.43
CA ALA A 346 4.45 -1.23 15.96
C ALA A 346 3.88 0.16 16.32
N LEU A 347 2.55 0.30 16.42
CA LEU A 347 1.90 1.55 16.82
C LEU A 347 1.71 1.68 18.34
N SER A 348 1.92 0.61 19.12
CA SER A 348 1.75 0.61 20.59
C SER A 348 2.68 1.58 21.32
N LYS A 349 3.78 2.01 20.68
CA LYS A 349 4.70 3.02 21.21
C LYS A 349 4.32 4.46 20.85
N SER A 350 3.23 4.67 20.10
CA SER A 350 2.70 6.01 19.86
C SER A 350 2.24 6.67 21.16
N ARG A 351 2.56 7.96 21.34
CA ARG A 351 2.13 8.72 22.52
C ARG A 351 0.61 8.91 22.59
N GLN A 352 -0.03 8.94 21.42
CA GLN A 352 -1.47 9.13 21.30
C GLN A 352 -2.24 7.80 21.26
N GLY A 353 -1.52 6.68 21.11
CA GLY A 353 -2.09 5.34 21.06
C GLY A 353 -2.92 5.07 19.80
N ILE A 354 -3.56 3.89 19.83
CA ILE A 354 -4.54 3.45 18.83
C ILE A 354 -5.91 3.74 19.42
N ILE A 355 -6.78 4.38 18.64
CA ILE A 355 -8.17 4.64 19.03
C ILE A 355 -9.12 3.71 18.26
N ASP A 356 -10.26 3.43 18.86
CA ASP A 356 -11.32 2.67 18.21
C ASP A 356 -11.85 3.43 16.99
N ALA A 357 -12.25 2.68 15.97
CA ALA A 357 -12.82 3.29 14.75
C ALA A 357 -14.12 4.04 15.05
N ALA A 358 -14.93 3.57 16.01
CA ALA A 358 -16.14 4.25 16.43
C ALA A 358 -15.80 5.54 17.20
N GLY A 359 -16.23 6.70 16.69
CA GLY A 359 -15.93 8.00 17.29
C GLY A 359 -14.55 8.53 16.92
N ALA A 360 -13.91 7.95 15.89
CA ALA A 360 -12.62 8.39 15.38
C ALA A 360 -12.69 9.71 14.62
N GLY A 361 -13.88 10.08 14.11
CA GLY A 361 -14.09 11.19 13.18
C GLY A 361 -13.38 12.49 13.56
N SER A 362 -13.42 12.89 14.83
CA SER A 362 -12.84 14.15 15.32
C SER A 362 -11.41 14.05 15.86
N LYS A 363 -10.91 12.82 16.10
CA LYS A 363 -9.64 12.61 16.84
C LYS A 363 -8.54 12.04 15.96
N ALA A 364 -8.86 11.10 15.08
CA ALA A 364 -7.85 10.39 14.30
C ALA A 364 -6.99 11.38 13.50
N GLY A 365 -5.68 11.15 13.47
CA GLY A 365 -4.77 11.82 12.52
C GLY A 365 -4.22 10.85 11.47
N THR A 366 -4.24 9.55 11.74
CA THR A 366 -3.86 8.51 10.76
C THR A 366 -4.90 7.39 10.78
N VAL A 367 -5.23 6.86 9.61
CA VAL A 367 -6.13 5.72 9.43
C VAL A 367 -5.42 4.66 8.61
N PHE A 368 -5.23 3.48 9.19
CA PHE A 368 -4.67 2.31 8.53
C PHE A 368 -5.79 1.36 8.16
N ILE A 369 -5.92 1.03 6.88
CA ILE A 369 -6.94 0.13 6.34
C ILE A 369 -6.24 -1.12 5.79
N HIS A 370 -6.58 -2.31 6.29
CA HIS A 370 -5.99 -3.53 5.76
C HIS A 370 -6.40 -3.71 4.29
N VAL A 371 -5.52 -4.18 3.41
CA VAL A 371 -5.81 -4.31 1.98
C VAL A 371 -7.05 -5.18 1.70
N ARG A 372 -7.32 -6.18 2.55
CA ARG A 372 -8.53 -7.03 2.48
C ARG A 372 -9.83 -6.29 2.79
N ALA A 373 -9.75 -5.20 3.55
CA ALA A 373 -10.90 -4.46 4.05
C ALA A 373 -11.33 -3.33 3.11
N LEU A 374 -10.49 -2.98 2.12
CA LEU A 374 -10.79 -1.94 1.14
C LEU A 374 -12.17 -2.10 0.46
N PRO A 375 -12.62 -3.30 0.04
CA PRO A 375 -13.97 -3.50 -0.51
C PRO A 375 -15.09 -3.03 0.40
N PHE A 376 -14.85 -3.03 1.70
CA PHE A 376 -15.82 -2.70 2.75
C PHE A 376 -15.60 -1.31 3.34
N VAL A 377 -14.74 -0.47 2.75
CA VAL A 377 -14.36 0.84 3.34
C VAL A 377 -15.55 1.74 3.66
N HIS A 378 -16.65 1.58 2.93
CA HIS A 378 -17.93 2.24 3.15
C HIS A 378 -18.54 1.95 4.54
N SER A 379 -18.17 0.83 5.16
CA SER A 379 -18.60 0.41 6.52
C SER A 379 -17.68 0.90 7.65
N LEU A 380 -16.57 1.57 7.33
CA LEU A 380 -15.68 2.16 8.34
C LEU A 380 -16.43 3.29 9.07
N PRO A 381 -16.58 3.24 10.40
CA PRO A 381 -17.25 4.31 11.13
C PRO A 381 -16.61 5.68 10.88
N ASP A 382 -17.44 6.71 10.82
CA ASP A 382 -17.06 8.11 10.62
C ASP A 382 -16.21 8.37 9.34
N ILE A 383 -16.22 7.46 8.36
CA ILE A 383 -15.35 7.57 7.18
C ILE A 383 -15.60 8.83 6.34
N VAL A 384 -16.82 9.38 6.37
CA VAL A 384 -17.13 10.67 5.71
C VAL A 384 -16.42 11.81 6.44
N GLU A 385 -16.51 11.89 7.77
CA GLU A 385 -15.83 12.91 8.58
C GLU A 385 -14.30 12.78 8.50
N LEU A 386 -13.78 11.55 8.52
CA LEU A 386 -12.34 11.31 8.37
C LEU A 386 -11.83 11.78 6.99
N ARG A 387 -12.63 11.60 5.93
CA ARG A 387 -12.29 12.05 4.57
C ARG A 387 -12.45 13.55 4.37
N SER A 388 -13.35 14.22 5.08
CA SER A 388 -13.52 15.68 4.97
C SER A 388 -12.38 16.48 5.61
N ARG A 389 -11.59 15.86 6.48
CA ARG A 389 -10.49 16.49 7.23
C ARG A 389 -9.13 16.33 6.54
N PRO A 390 -8.58 17.31 5.81
CA PRO A 390 -7.37 17.14 4.99
C PRO A 390 -6.11 16.71 5.76
N GLU A 391 -6.05 16.97 7.08
CA GLU A 391 -4.94 16.58 7.95
C GLU A 391 -4.91 15.07 8.28
N VAL A 392 -6.03 14.35 8.10
CA VAL A 392 -6.08 12.90 8.31
C VAL A 392 -5.35 12.21 7.16
N ARG A 393 -4.44 11.29 7.48
CA ARG A 393 -3.70 10.50 6.49
C ARG A 393 -4.21 9.08 6.44
N PHE A 394 -4.52 8.58 5.25
CA PHE A 394 -4.94 7.20 5.07
C PHE A 394 -3.82 6.36 4.46
N TYR A 395 -3.64 5.14 4.99
CA TYR A 395 -2.72 4.17 4.45
C TYR A 395 -3.40 2.82 4.31
N SER A 396 -3.20 2.13 3.19
CA SER A 396 -3.42 0.69 3.13
C SER A 396 -2.27 -0.03 3.82
N TYR A 397 -2.50 -1.24 4.36
CA TYR A 397 -1.44 -2.10 4.90
C TYR A 397 -1.75 -3.59 4.76
N GLY A 398 -0.73 -4.43 4.98
CA GLY A 398 -0.84 -5.88 5.04
C GLY A 398 -0.85 -6.56 3.67
N THR A 399 -1.16 -7.86 3.70
CA THR A 399 -1.16 -8.76 2.55
C THR A 399 -2.48 -9.53 2.48
N HIS A 400 -2.94 -9.84 1.27
CA HIS A 400 -4.13 -10.68 1.11
C HIS A 400 -4.11 -11.39 -0.25
N PRO A 401 -4.48 -12.68 -0.34
CA PRO A 401 -4.47 -13.44 -1.60
C PRO A 401 -5.34 -12.84 -2.71
N SER A 402 -6.46 -12.20 -2.36
CA SER A 402 -7.35 -11.55 -3.35
C SER A 402 -6.83 -10.21 -3.88
N VAL A 403 -5.71 -9.71 -3.33
CA VAL A 403 -5.13 -8.43 -3.72
C VAL A 403 -3.80 -8.69 -4.42
N PRO A 404 -3.54 -8.11 -5.61
CA PRO A 404 -2.27 -8.31 -6.30
C PRO A 404 -1.07 -7.89 -5.43
N PRO A 405 0.05 -8.64 -5.42
CA PRO A 405 1.20 -8.34 -4.55
C PRO A 405 1.80 -6.95 -4.74
N LYS A 406 1.65 -6.35 -5.92
CA LYS A 406 2.06 -4.96 -6.18
C LYS A 406 1.35 -3.95 -5.28
N ARG A 407 0.19 -4.29 -4.71
CA ARG A 407 -0.63 -3.44 -3.84
C ARG A 407 -0.55 -3.80 -2.36
N TRP A 408 0.28 -4.78 -2.00
CA TRP A 408 0.53 -5.13 -0.61
C TRP A 408 1.40 -4.10 0.10
N GLY A 409 1.38 -4.15 1.43
CA GLY A 409 2.20 -3.31 2.30
C GLY A 409 1.64 -1.90 2.49
N HIS A 410 2.48 -1.02 3.03
CA HIS A 410 2.07 0.35 3.35
C HIS A 410 2.04 1.24 2.12
N ARG A 411 0.86 1.74 1.77
CA ARG A 411 0.69 2.67 0.65
C ARG A 411 -0.27 3.79 1.06
N PRO A 412 0.03 5.04 0.73
CA PRO A 412 -0.92 6.11 0.99
C PRO A 412 -2.13 5.95 0.05
N ILE A 413 -3.31 6.21 0.59
CA ILE A 413 -4.60 6.17 -0.12
C ILE A 413 -5.42 7.41 0.27
N PHE A 414 -6.52 7.68 -0.43
CA PHE A 414 -7.42 8.82 -0.19
C PHE A 414 -6.66 10.15 -0.07
N LEU A 415 -5.83 10.46 -1.06
CA LEU A 415 -4.86 11.55 -0.96
C LEU A 415 -5.54 12.92 -0.88
N LEU A 416 -6.15 13.35 -1.99
CA LEU A 416 -6.72 14.69 -2.15
C LEU A 416 -7.93 14.67 -3.10
N GLY A 417 -8.65 15.79 -3.17
CA GLY A 417 -9.73 15.94 -4.15
C GLY A 417 -10.93 15.04 -3.92
N GLY A 418 -11.72 14.82 -4.97
CA GLY A 418 -12.87 13.95 -4.87
C GLY A 418 -13.57 13.64 -6.19
N ILE A 419 -14.44 12.65 -6.12
CA ILE A 419 -15.32 12.25 -7.22
C ILE A 419 -16.75 12.63 -6.84
N VAL A 420 -17.46 13.25 -7.77
CA VAL A 420 -18.85 13.66 -7.59
C VAL A 420 -19.76 12.89 -8.55
N THR A 421 -20.91 12.44 -8.05
CA THR A 421 -22.02 11.99 -8.89
C THR A 421 -23.34 12.61 -8.44
N PHE A 422 -24.42 12.32 -9.15
CA PHE A 422 -25.67 13.07 -9.10
C PHE A 422 -26.86 12.13 -8.95
N SER A 423 -27.80 12.48 -8.09
CA SER A 423 -29.07 11.75 -7.95
C SER A 423 -30.08 12.17 -9.03
N VAL A 424 -31.14 11.37 -9.20
CA VAL A 424 -32.30 11.74 -10.03
C VAL A 424 -32.97 13.01 -9.49
N ALA A 425 -33.05 13.17 -8.17
CA ALA A 425 -33.68 14.34 -7.55
C ALA A 425 -32.86 15.62 -7.81
N ALA A 426 -31.53 15.55 -7.86
CA ALA A 426 -30.69 16.68 -8.30
C ALA A 426 -30.94 17.05 -9.76
N LEU A 427 -31.04 16.05 -10.65
CA LEU A 427 -31.28 16.27 -12.08
C LEU A 427 -32.66 16.87 -12.36
N THR A 428 -33.68 16.48 -11.61
CA THR A 428 -35.06 16.91 -11.82
C THR A 428 -35.47 18.13 -10.98
N GLY A 429 -34.80 18.36 -9.85
CA GLY A 429 -35.12 19.43 -8.90
C GLY A 429 -34.46 20.77 -9.22
N ASP A 430 -33.16 20.81 -9.51
CA ASP A 430 -32.43 22.04 -9.90
C ASP A 430 -31.35 21.73 -10.96
N PRO A 431 -31.76 21.42 -12.21
CA PRO A 431 -30.83 21.06 -13.27
C PRO A 431 -29.86 22.20 -13.64
N TRP A 432 -30.28 23.46 -13.47
CA TRP A 432 -29.43 24.61 -13.76
C TRP A 432 -28.35 24.82 -12.69
N GLY A 433 -28.71 24.67 -11.41
CA GLY A 433 -27.74 24.63 -10.32
C GLY A 433 -26.75 23.48 -10.49
N LEU A 434 -27.25 22.30 -10.85
CA LEU A 434 -26.44 21.15 -11.17
C LEU A 434 -25.45 21.41 -12.32
N LEU A 435 -25.90 21.98 -13.44
CA LEU A 435 -25.03 22.33 -14.56
C LEU A 435 -23.91 23.32 -14.16
N ARG A 436 -24.24 24.31 -13.32
CA ARG A 436 -23.21 25.22 -12.75
C ARG A 436 -22.21 24.46 -11.89
N THR A 437 -22.67 23.53 -11.07
CA THR A 437 -21.81 22.68 -10.23
C THR A 437 -20.90 21.78 -11.08
N ILE A 438 -21.42 21.15 -12.14
CA ILE A 438 -20.61 20.36 -13.09
C ILE A 438 -19.47 21.21 -13.67
N ARG A 439 -19.77 22.43 -14.15
CA ARG A 439 -18.76 23.32 -14.72
C ARG A 439 -17.71 23.77 -13.70
N ARG A 440 -18.13 24.03 -12.45
CA ARG A 440 -17.21 24.35 -11.35
C ARG A 440 -16.28 23.17 -11.06
N ILE A 441 -16.80 21.94 -11.01
CA ILE A 441 -16.00 20.74 -10.79
C ILE A 441 -15.05 20.50 -11.96
N ALA A 442 -15.51 20.64 -13.20
CA ALA A 442 -14.68 20.45 -14.40
C ALA A 442 -13.51 21.45 -14.51
N ALA A 443 -13.67 22.65 -13.93
CA ALA A 443 -12.60 23.64 -13.85
C ALA A 443 -11.60 23.34 -12.72
N HIS A 444 -11.92 22.43 -11.80
CA HIS A 444 -11.13 22.17 -10.60
C HIS A 444 -10.11 21.04 -10.81
N PRO A 445 -8.81 21.23 -10.53
CA PRO A 445 -7.77 20.28 -10.92
C PRO A 445 -7.78 18.96 -10.14
N LEU A 446 -8.36 18.93 -8.93
CA LEU A 446 -8.35 17.74 -8.06
C LEU A 446 -9.70 17.01 -8.04
N TRP A 447 -10.70 17.49 -8.77
CA TRP A 447 -12.05 16.95 -8.69
C TRP A 447 -12.54 16.52 -10.05
N GLU A 448 -13.31 15.44 -10.06
CA GLU A 448 -13.94 14.91 -11.26
C GLU A 448 -15.41 14.65 -10.95
N CYS A 449 -16.25 14.69 -11.98
CA CYS A 449 -17.64 14.29 -11.83
C CYS A 449 -18.07 13.34 -12.93
N TYR A 450 -19.02 12.48 -12.58
CA TYR A 450 -19.59 11.51 -13.50
C TYR A 450 -21.10 11.36 -13.29
N LEU A 451 -21.77 11.00 -14.37
CA LEU A 451 -23.20 10.81 -14.47
C LEU A 451 -23.47 9.35 -14.83
N LEU A 452 -24.35 8.69 -14.09
CA LEU A 452 -24.77 7.33 -14.40
C LEU A 452 -25.78 7.37 -15.56
N PRO A 453 -25.57 6.60 -16.66
CA PRO A 453 -26.48 6.55 -17.80
C PRO A 453 -27.94 6.26 -17.40
N GLN A 454 -28.16 5.29 -16.52
CA GLN A 454 -29.48 4.87 -16.04
C GLN A 454 -30.16 5.93 -15.18
N ILE A 455 -29.40 6.73 -14.42
CA ILE A 455 -29.92 7.81 -13.59
C ILE A 455 -30.34 9.00 -14.45
N PHE A 456 -29.55 9.31 -15.48
CA PHE A 456 -29.91 10.33 -16.46
C PHE A 456 -31.12 9.91 -17.31
N GLY A 457 -31.15 8.65 -17.77
CA GLY A 457 -32.29 8.08 -18.49
C GLY A 457 -33.58 8.12 -17.66
N LEU A 458 -33.50 7.86 -16.36
CA LEU A 458 -34.65 7.97 -15.46
C LEU A 458 -35.12 9.42 -15.31
N ALA A 459 -34.20 10.39 -15.23
CA ALA A 459 -34.57 11.81 -15.20
C ALA A 459 -35.28 12.25 -16.49
N LEU A 460 -34.81 11.79 -17.66
CA LEU A 460 -35.48 12.02 -18.95
C LEU A 460 -36.89 11.43 -18.96
N ARG A 461 -37.04 10.17 -18.54
CA ARG A 461 -38.33 9.47 -18.48
C ARG A 461 -39.33 10.17 -17.56
N LEU A 462 -38.89 10.68 -16.41
CA LEU A 462 -39.74 11.45 -15.50
C LEU A 462 -40.15 12.81 -16.10
N ASN A 463 -39.27 13.44 -16.88
CA ASN A 463 -39.62 14.67 -17.60
C ASN A 463 -40.68 14.40 -18.68
N GLU A 464 -40.49 13.36 -19.49
CA GLU A 464 -41.44 12.94 -20.55
C GLU A 464 -42.84 12.64 -19.96
N GLN A 465 -42.91 11.89 -18.84
CA GLN A 465 -44.18 11.60 -18.16
C GLN A 465 -44.88 12.85 -17.63
N ARG A 466 -44.13 13.87 -17.23
CA ARG A 466 -44.68 15.15 -16.75
C ARG A 466 -45.34 15.92 -17.90
N GLU A 467 -44.73 15.90 -19.08
CA GLU A 467 -45.28 16.50 -20.30
C GLU A 467 -46.58 15.81 -20.73
N ASP A 468 -46.61 14.47 -20.74
CA ASP A 468 -47.81 13.67 -21.10
C ASP A 468 -49.00 13.90 -20.15
N SER A 469 -48.72 14.21 -18.88
CA SER A 469 -49.76 14.42 -17.87
C SER A 469 -50.54 15.75 -18.02
N GLY A 470 -50.16 16.61 -18.96
CA GLY A 470 -50.83 17.90 -19.20
C GLY A 470 -50.67 18.91 -18.05
N MET A 471 -49.76 18.65 -17.10
CA MET A 471 -49.43 19.54 -15.98
C MET A 471 -48.50 20.71 -16.40
N GLU A 472 -48.69 21.24 -17.61
CA GLU A 472 -47.93 22.37 -18.16
C GLU A 472 -48.22 23.70 -17.44
N GLU A 473 -49.33 23.80 -16.69
CA GLU A 473 -49.80 25.08 -16.14
C GLU A 473 -48.96 25.63 -14.98
N LEU A 474 -48.03 24.86 -14.41
CA LEU A 474 -47.08 25.34 -13.39
C LEU A 474 -45.65 25.46 -13.93
N GLY A 475 -45.48 26.38 -14.88
CA GLY A 475 -44.25 27.10 -15.09
C GLY A 475 -43.30 26.50 -16.13
N ASP A 476 -42.76 27.40 -16.93
CA ASP A 476 -41.63 27.29 -17.85
C ASP A 476 -40.38 26.75 -17.12
N SER A 477 -40.44 25.47 -16.73
CA SER A 477 -39.47 24.86 -15.81
C SER A 477 -38.06 24.79 -16.41
N GLY A 478 -37.94 25.02 -17.72
CA GLY A 478 -36.68 24.97 -18.45
C GLY A 478 -35.95 23.62 -18.30
N LEU A 479 -36.62 22.59 -17.76
CA LEU A 479 -36.04 21.30 -17.42
C LEU A 479 -35.56 20.55 -18.68
N PRO A 480 -36.34 20.45 -19.78
CA PRO A 480 -35.86 19.84 -21.02
C PRO A 480 -34.59 20.54 -21.54
N LEU A 481 -34.61 21.88 -21.56
CA LEU A 481 -33.47 22.69 -22.00
C LEU A 481 -32.26 22.50 -21.08
N ALA A 482 -32.46 22.37 -19.77
CA ALA A 482 -31.37 22.20 -18.82
C ALA A 482 -30.74 20.81 -18.91
N LEU A 483 -31.54 19.75 -19.04
CA LEU A 483 -31.04 18.39 -19.29
C LEU A 483 -30.29 18.31 -20.62
N ASP A 484 -30.78 19.01 -21.66
CA ASP A 484 -30.11 19.16 -22.94
C ASP A 484 -28.72 19.81 -22.81
N ARG A 485 -28.60 20.84 -21.97
CA ARG A 485 -27.31 21.48 -21.64
C ARG A 485 -26.38 20.63 -20.78
N ILE A 486 -26.92 19.78 -19.91
CA ILE A 486 -26.11 18.80 -19.17
C ILE A 486 -25.55 17.76 -20.15
N LEU A 487 -26.33 17.36 -21.15
CA LEU A 487 -25.86 16.48 -22.21
C LEU A 487 -24.77 17.16 -23.08
N ASP A 488 -24.92 18.44 -23.41
CA ASP A 488 -23.84 19.21 -24.04
C ASP A 488 -22.56 19.17 -23.17
N ALA A 489 -22.69 19.29 -21.84
CA ALA A 489 -21.55 19.18 -20.92
C ALA A 489 -20.89 17.79 -20.93
N VAL A 490 -21.66 16.70 -21.14
CA VAL A 490 -21.11 15.35 -21.37
C VAL A 490 -20.31 15.31 -22.67
N LEU A 491 -20.87 15.81 -23.77
CA LEU A 491 -20.23 15.83 -25.09
C LEU A 491 -18.98 16.72 -25.12
N GLU A 492 -18.99 17.81 -24.36
CA GLU A 492 -17.84 18.67 -24.14
C GLU A 492 -16.78 18.01 -23.23
N GLY A 493 -17.12 16.93 -22.52
CA GLY A 493 -16.28 16.19 -21.58
C GLY A 493 -16.18 16.83 -20.18
N GLN A 494 -17.04 17.77 -19.82
CA GLN A 494 -17.07 18.39 -18.49
C GLN A 494 -17.54 17.42 -17.40
N VAL A 495 -18.33 16.42 -17.78
CA VAL A 495 -18.79 15.34 -16.93
C VAL A 495 -18.70 14.03 -17.71
N ALA A 496 -18.22 12.97 -17.06
CA ALA A 496 -18.14 11.67 -17.70
C ALA A 496 -19.49 10.93 -17.61
N LEU A 497 -19.95 10.30 -18.69
CA LEU A 497 -21.14 9.45 -18.66
C LEU A 497 -20.71 7.99 -18.53
N LEU A 498 -20.72 7.45 -17.30
CA LEU A 498 -20.22 6.11 -17.03
C LEU A 498 -20.80 5.50 -15.76
N CYS A 499 -20.62 4.19 -15.64
CA CYS A 499 -20.85 3.44 -14.43
C CYS A 499 -19.51 3.02 -13.82
N ALA A 500 -19.59 2.61 -12.57
CA ALA A 500 -18.52 1.87 -11.95
C ALA A 500 -18.12 0.63 -12.75
N PRO A 501 -16.83 0.41 -13.09
CA PRO A 501 -16.35 -0.92 -13.48
C PRO A 501 -16.87 -1.98 -12.52
N GLY A 502 -17.40 -3.04 -13.10
CA GLY A 502 -17.70 -4.28 -12.42
C GLY A 502 -16.45 -4.96 -11.86
N SER A 503 -16.69 -6.10 -11.22
CA SER A 503 -15.65 -6.88 -10.53
C SER A 503 -14.83 -7.75 -11.48
N ASP A 504 -15.17 -7.79 -12.77
CA ASP A 504 -14.52 -8.65 -13.75
C ASP A 504 -13.11 -8.11 -14.09
N PRO A 505 -12.04 -8.92 -13.93
CA PRO A 505 -10.70 -8.55 -14.35
C PRO A 505 -10.59 -8.09 -15.81
N ALA A 506 -11.45 -8.55 -16.72
CA ALA A 506 -11.47 -8.12 -18.12
C ALA A 506 -11.90 -6.66 -18.31
N GLU A 507 -12.61 -6.10 -17.32
CA GLU A 507 -13.08 -4.71 -17.29
C GLU A 507 -11.95 -3.71 -16.93
N TYR A 508 -10.71 -4.20 -16.81
CA TYR A 508 -9.49 -3.40 -16.66
C TYR A 508 -9.33 -2.32 -17.73
N LEU A 509 -9.98 -2.45 -18.90
CA LEU A 509 -10.03 -1.42 -19.94
C LEU A 509 -10.63 -0.09 -19.44
N LEU A 510 -11.60 -0.12 -18.50
CA LEU A 510 -12.15 1.09 -17.88
C LEU A 510 -11.12 1.84 -17.01
N LYS A 511 -10.09 1.15 -16.51
CA LYS A 511 -8.94 1.75 -15.83
C LYS A 511 -8.13 2.65 -16.76
N HIS A 512 -8.09 2.31 -18.05
CA HIS A 512 -7.47 3.15 -19.07
C HIS A 512 -8.40 4.29 -19.48
N LEU A 513 -9.70 4.06 -19.62
CA LEU A 513 -10.64 5.13 -20.00
C LEU A 513 -10.64 6.32 -19.04
N TRP A 514 -10.62 6.11 -17.72
CA TRP A 514 -10.54 7.22 -16.75
C TRP A 514 -9.22 8.01 -16.84
N SER A 515 -8.10 7.32 -17.06
CA SER A 515 -6.77 7.94 -17.18
C SER A 515 -6.63 8.71 -18.50
N ILE A 516 -7.18 8.16 -19.59
CA ILE A 516 -7.01 8.68 -20.94
C ILE A 516 -7.95 9.88 -21.19
N CYS A 517 -9.14 9.91 -20.58
CA CYS A 517 -10.08 11.02 -20.72
C CYS A 517 -9.54 12.40 -20.28
N ARG A 518 -8.42 12.47 -19.56
CA ARG A 518 -7.83 13.73 -19.09
C ARG A 518 -6.59 14.19 -19.85
N GLN A 519 -5.66 13.29 -20.19
CA GLN A 519 -4.40 13.66 -20.87
C GLN A 519 -4.49 13.59 -22.39
N ASP A 520 -5.28 12.65 -22.95
CA ASP A 520 -5.43 12.47 -24.40
C ASP A 520 -6.86 12.77 -24.86
N ARG A 521 -7.55 13.64 -24.11
CA ARG A 521 -8.93 14.06 -24.37
C ARG A 521 -9.14 14.51 -25.81
N GLU A 522 -8.22 15.30 -26.35
CA GLU A 522 -8.30 15.80 -27.74
C GLU A 522 -8.09 14.70 -28.79
N GLN A 523 -7.33 13.65 -28.47
CA GLN A 523 -7.02 12.56 -29.40
C GLN A 523 -8.10 11.47 -29.41
N LEU A 524 -8.77 11.20 -28.28
CA LEU A 524 -9.85 10.22 -28.20
C LEU A 524 -11.26 10.80 -28.43
N LEU A 525 -11.44 12.12 -28.29
CA LEU A 525 -12.70 12.82 -28.60
C LEU A 525 -13.32 12.42 -29.95
N PRO A 526 -12.57 12.26 -31.05
CA PRO A 526 -13.13 11.84 -32.35
C PRO A 526 -13.73 10.43 -32.34
N ILE A 527 -13.17 9.51 -31.55
CA ILE A 527 -13.65 8.12 -31.45
C ILE A 527 -14.95 8.06 -30.64
N PHE A 528 -15.11 8.96 -29.66
CA PHE A 528 -16.29 9.07 -28.81
C PHE A 528 -17.25 10.19 -29.21
N ARG A 529 -17.15 10.75 -30.42
CA ARG A 529 -18.20 11.60 -31.00
C ARG A 529 -19.41 10.73 -31.35
N THR A 530 -20.05 10.24 -30.31
CA THR A 530 -21.38 9.67 -30.38
C THR A 530 -22.34 10.83 -30.63
N ASP A 531 -23.26 10.64 -31.58
CA ASP A 531 -24.34 11.59 -31.78
C ASP A 531 -25.14 11.74 -30.47
N LYS A 532 -25.62 12.95 -30.21
CA LYS A 532 -26.41 13.28 -29.02
C LYS A 532 -27.61 12.33 -28.88
N ASP A 533 -28.24 12.02 -30.01
CA ASP A 533 -29.38 11.10 -30.07
C ASP A 533 -29.02 9.67 -29.67
N ASN A 534 -27.86 9.17 -30.13
CA ASN A 534 -27.38 7.84 -29.75
C ASN A 534 -27.04 7.78 -28.25
N LEU A 535 -26.46 8.85 -27.69
CA LEU A 535 -26.19 8.93 -26.26
C LEU A 535 -27.49 8.90 -25.44
N LEU A 536 -28.52 9.63 -25.87
CA LEU A 536 -29.85 9.60 -25.26
C LEU A 536 -30.46 8.19 -25.33
N GLU A 537 -30.39 7.52 -26.48
CA GLU A 537 -30.88 6.15 -26.65
C GLU A 537 -30.17 5.18 -25.69
N ARG A 538 -28.85 5.30 -25.53
CA ARG A 538 -28.08 4.49 -24.57
C ARG A 538 -28.49 4.76 -23.12
N CYS A 539 -28.74 6.00 -22.73
CA CYS A 539 -29.23 6.35 -21.39
C CYS A 539 -30.63 5.76 -21.14
N ARG A 540 -31.53 5.83 -22.13
CA ARG A 540 -32.87 5.22 -22.04
C ARG A 540 -32.77 3.71 -21.91
N ALA A 541 -31.99 3.04 -22.75
CA ALA A 541 -31.78 1.59 -22.67
C ALA A 541 -31.19 1.16 -21.31
N ALA A 542 -30.21 1.91 -20.79
CA ALA A 542 -29.63 1.65 -19.46
C ALA A 542 -30.67 1.87 -18.33
N CYS A 543 -31.52 2.89 -18.47
CA CYS A 543 -32.63 3.15 -17.55
C CYS A 543 -33.64 2.00 -17.57
N ASP A 544 -34.08 1.54 -18.74
CA ASP A 544 -35.06 0.46 -18.84
C ASP A 544 -34.52 -0.87 -18.30
N ALA A 545 -33.22 -1.13 -18.48
CA ALA A 545 -32.55 -2.29 -17.89
C ALA A 545 -32.48 -2.22 -16.35
N ALA A 546 -32.18 -1.03 -15.79
CA ALA A 546 -32.04 -0.85 -14.33
C ALA A 546 -33.39 -0.64 -13.62
N PHE A 547 -34.38 -0.08 -14.31
CA PHE A 547 -35.68 0.34 -13.78
C PHE A 547 -36.82 -0.15 -14.69
N PRO A 548 -37.06 -1.46 -14.72
CA PRO A 548 -38.13 -2.06 -15.53
C PRO A 548 -39.53 -1.62 -15.08
N ASP A 549 -39.68 -1.21 -13.82
CA ASP A 549 -40.90 -0.60 -13.31
C ASP A 549 -40.96 0.89 -13.74
N PRO A 550 -41.98 1.31 -14.50
CA PRO A 550 -42.18 2.73 -14.85
C PRO A 550 -42.45 3.61 -13.62
N ALA A 551 -42.89 3.02 -12.50
CA ALA A 551 -43.11 3.70 -11.22
C ALA A 551 -41.89 3.62 -10.28
N ALA A 552 -40.69 3.36 -10.82
CA ALA A 552 -39.45 3.30 -10.04
C ALA A 552 -39.31 4.52 -9.12
N SER A 553 -39.13 4.26 -7.83
CA SER A 553 -39.06 5.31 -6.82
C SER A 553 -37.69 6.01 -6.79
N PHE A 554 -37.66 7.24 -6.27
CA PHE A 554 -36.41 7.95 -5.99
C PHE A 554 -35.47 7.15 -5.06
N GLU A 555 -36.03 6.34 -4.14
CA GLU A 555 -35.24 5.50 -3.23
C GLU A 555 -34.54 4.36 -3.99
N THR A 556 -35.24 3.72 -4.93
CA THR A 556 -34.67 2.69 -5.80
C THR A 556 -33.51 3.25 -6.62
N ALA A 557 -33.67 4.46 -7.16
CA ALA A 557 -32.62 5.16 -7.87
C ALA A 557 -31.44 5.55 -6.96
N ALA A 558 -31.72 5.97 -5.72
CA ALA A 558 -30.69 6.28 -4.73
C ALA A 558 -29.84 5.03 -4.41
N GLU A 559 -30.43 3.85 -4.27
CA GLU A 559 -29.66 2.62 -4.03
C GLU A 559 -28.77 2.24 -5.23
N VAL A 560 -29.21 2.49 -6.47
CA VAL A 560 -28.36 2.32 -7.66
C VAL A 560 -27.14 3.24 -7.59
N VAL A 561 -27.32 4.51 -7.20
CA VAL A 561 -26.21 5.44 -6.99
C VAL A 561 -25.31 4.98 -5.83
N ARG A 562 -25.87 4.55 -4.69
CA ARG A 562 -25.09 4.03 -3.55
C ARG A 562 -24.22 2.85 -3.97
N ALA A 563 -24.81 1.87 -4.64
CA ALA A 563 -24.10 0.68 -5.10
C ALA A 563 -22.96 1.03 -6.07
N ASP A 564 -23.18 1.99 -6.98
CA ASP A 564 -22.16 2.46 -7.90
C ASP A 564 -21.01 3.17 -7.18
N VAL A 565 -21.32 4.12 -6.29
CA VAL A 565 -20.31 4.85 -5.51
C VAL A 565 -19.53 3.91 -4.60
N ARG A 566 -20.17 2.91 -3.97
CA ARG A 566 -19.46 1.86 -3.20
C ARG A 566 -18.43 1.15 -4.06
N ARG A 567 -18.76 0.84 -5.32
CA ARG A 567 -17.80 0.26 -6.27
C ARG A 567 -16.70 1.25 -6.67
N MET A 568 -17.00 2.54 -6.83
CA MET A 568 -15.97 3.57 -7.13
C MET A 568 -14.98 3.78 -6.00
N GLN A 569 -15.44 3.66 -4.76
CA GLN A 569 -14.59 3.75 -3.58
C GLN A 569 -13.64 2.57 -3.40
N THR A 570 -13.77 1.50 -4.18
CA THR A 570 -12.90 0.31 -4.08
C THR A 570 -11.93 0.20 -5.24
N GLN A 571 -12.10 1.03 -6.28
CA GLN A 571 -11.26 0.96 -7.46
C GLN A 571 -9.82 1.37 -7.14
N PRO A 572 -8.85 0.53 -7.52
CA PRO A 572 -7.45 0.73 -7.18
C PRO A 572 -6.93 2.14 -7.43
N LEU A 573 -7.17 2.64 -8.64
CA LEU A 573 -6.67 3.93 -9.11
C LEU A 573 -7.35 5.09 -8.38
N LEU A 574 -8.64 4.94 -8.07
CA LEU A 574 -9.44 6.00 -7.45
C LEU A 574 -9.10 6.14 -5.99
N VAL A 575 -8.98 5.03 -5.27
CA VAL A 575 -8.55 5.00 -3.86
C VAL A 575 -7.14 5.55 -3.70
N GLU A 576 -6.26 5.34 -4.67
CA GLU A 576 -4.89 5.88 -4.63
C GLU A 576 -4.84 7.39 -4.95
N THR A 577 -5.89 7.96 -5.55
CA THR A 577 -5.90 9.35 -6.05
C THR A 577 -6.85 10.25 -5.28
N TYR A 578 -8.13 9.88 -5.24
CA TYR A 578 -9.23 10.70 -4.76
C TYR A 578 -9.56 10.42 -3.31
N ARG A 579 -9.79 11.49 -2.55
CA ARG A 579 -10.11 11.42 -1.13
C ARG A 579 -11.61 11.31 -0.89
N ARG A 580 -12.41 12.23 -1.44
CA ARG A 580 -13.85 12.34 -1.18
C ARG A 580 -14.70 11.71 -2.29
N TYR A 581 -15.90 11.27 -1.91
CA TYR A 581 -16.86 10.65 -2.83
C TYR A 581 -18.24 11.20 -2.48
N VAL A 582 -18.73 12.10 -3.32
CA VAL A 582 -19.88 12.95 -3.03
C VAL A 582 -21.03 12.61 -3.97
N VAL A 583 -22.22 12.43 -3.41
CA VAL A 583 -23.47 12.38 -4.16
C VAL A 583 -24.20 13.69 -3.96
N ILE A 584 -24.43 14.41 -5.05
CA ILE A 584 -25.24 15.62 -5.04
C ILE A 584 -26.71 15.22 -5.17
N ASP A 585 -27.51 15.68 -4.21
CA ASP A 585 -28.92 15.34 -4.08
C ASP A 585 -29.74 16.57 -3.66
N VAL A 586 -31.08 16.46 -3.65
CA VAL A 586 -31.97 17.52 -3.17
C VAL A 586 -32.64 17.07 -1.89
N GLY A 587 -32.28 17.67 -0.76
CA GLY A 587 -32.98 17.50 0.51
C GLY A 587 -32.58 16.30 1.37
N SER A 588 -31.64 15.46 0.94
CA SER A 588 -31.07 14.39 1.79
C SER A 588 -29.82 14.89 2.53
N ASN A 589 -29.79 14.72 3.86
CA ASN A 589 -28.55 14.81 4.66
C ASN A 589 -28.12 13.42 5.16
N ASP A 590 -28.57 12.36 4.50
CA ASP A 590 -28.39 11.01 4.99
C ASP A 590 -26.96 10.53 4.70
N GLN A 591 -26.10 10.55 5.73
CA GLN A 591 -24.74 10.01 5.66
C GLN A 591 -24.75 8.51 5.96
N GLN A 592 -25.48 7.74 5.15
CA GLN A 592 -25.47 6.29 5.22
C GLN A 592 -24.34 5.69 4.38
N ASP A 593 -23.86 4.53 4.82
CA ASP A 593 -22.87 3.71 4.11
C ASP A 593 -21.56 4.43 3.78
N GLY A 594 -21.15 5.39 4.61
CA GLY A 594 -19.90 6.09 4.39
C GLY A 594 -19.87 6.92 3.11
N ILE A 595 -21.02 7.20 2.48
CA ILE A 595 -21.14 8.06 1.30
C ILE A 595 -21.51 9.47 1.74
N GLU A 596 -20.87 10.46 1.13
CA GLU A 596 -21.11 11.86 1.44
C GLU A 596 -22.26 12.40 0.57
N TRP A 597 -23.45 12.55 1.13
CA TRP A 597 -24.59 13.16 0.45
C TRP A 597 -24.64 14.67 0.74
N GLN A 598 -24.74 15.48 -0.31
CA GLN A 598 -24.77 16.94 -0.19
C GLN A 598 -25.83 17.57 -1.09
N ASP A 599 -26.43 18.65 -0.59
CA ASP A 599 -27.25 19.53 -1.39
C ASP A 599 -26.41 20.34 -2.40
N ILE A 600 -26.95 20.61 -3.60
CA ILE A 600 -26.28 21.40 -4.66
C ILE A 600 -25.73 22.72 -4.11
N GLY A 601 -26.49 23.42 -3.26
CA GLY A 601 -26.10 24.72 -2.70
C GLY A 601 -25.09 24.63 -1.55
N ARG A 602 -24.87 23.43 -0.99
CA ARG A 602 -23.92 23.18 0.11
C ARG A 602 -22.60 22.57 -0.36
N PHE A 603 -22.53 22.20 -1.64
CA PHE A 603 -21.32 21.61 -2.19
C PHE A 603 -20.11 22.54 -2.09
N SER A 604 -19.04 22.01 -1.48
CA SER A 604 -17.75 22.67 -1.26
C SER A 604 -16.62 21.66 -1.47
N PHE A 605 -15.52 22.11 -2.08
CA PHE A 605 -14.37 21.23 -2.34
C PHE A 605 -13.61 20.94 -1.04
N ASN A 606 -13.61 21.87 -0.08
CA ASN A 606 -12.98 21.71 1.25
C ASN A 606 -11.51 21.24 1.15
N ASP A 607 -10.83 21.61 0.07
CA ASP A 607 -9.40 21.40 -0.07
C ASP A 607 -8.65 22.73 0.14
N ALA A 608 -7.32 22.68 0.19
CA ALA A 608 -6.52 23.85 0.50
C ALA A 608 -6.64 24.97 -0.57
N LEU A 609 -7.10 24.64 -1.79
CA LEU A 609 -7.23 25.60 -2.89
C LEU A 609 -8.44 26.52 -2.68
N ASP A 610 -9.52 26.02 -2.08
CA ASP A 610 -10.72 26.80 -1.75
C ASP A 610 -10.46 27.96 -0.79
N SER A 611 -9.41 27.90 0.04
CA SER A 611 -9.14 28.93 1.07
C SER A 611 -8.55 30.24 0.53
N SER A 612 -8.38 30.36 -0.79
CA SER A 612 -7.71 31.48 -1.45
C SER A 612 -8.63 32.43 -2.23
N GLU A 613 -9.92 32.14 -2.28
CA GLU A 613 -10.99 33.04 -2.75
C GLU A 613 -11.80 33.61 -1.58
#